data_AF-A0A6M0FXR5-F1
#
_entry.id   AF-A0A6M0FXR5-F1
#
_cell.length_a   1.000
_cell.length_b   1.000
_cell.length_c   1.000
_cell.angle_alpha   90.00
_cell.angle_beta   90.00
_cell.angle_gamma   90.00
#
_symmetry.space_group_name_H-M   'P 1'
#
loop_
_entity.id
_entity.type
_entity.pdbx_description
1 polymer ?
#
loop_
_entity_poly.entity_id
_entity_poly.type
_entity_poly.pdbx_seq_one_letter_code
_entity_poly.pdbx_strand_id
1 'polypeptide(L)'
;MSANSSQSNQHTLHSPLAEVVEQLTDWDEILTDSQTGSTMHIEAMKLEMPLELRIQADATGNLSLNGSAPTQTIETTIMPVFHRLKLGVEVDYGD
;
A
#
# COMPACT_ATOMS: atom_id res chain seq x y z
N MET A 1 -35.42 21.54 2.19
CA MET A 1 -35.17 20.12 2.46
C MET A 1 -33.90 19.74 1.71
N SER A 2 -32.75 19.84 2.37
CA SER A 2 -31.46 19.47 1.77
C SER A 2 -31.05 18.14 2.36
N ALA A 3 -31.02 17.10 1.53
CA ALA A 3 -30.59 15.78 1.94
C ALA A 3 -29.09 15.83 2.22
N ASN A 4 -28.76 15.76 3.51
CA ASN A 4 -27.40 15.59 4.01
C ASN A 4 -26.95 14.18 3.59
N SER A 5 -26.20 14.07 2.50
CA SER A 5 -25.54 12.84 2.11
C SER A 5 -24.39 12.61 3.08
N SER A 6 -24.73 12.05 4.24
CA SER A 6 -23.77 11.50 5.19
C SER A 6 -22.93 10.46 4.45
N GLN A 7 -21.74 10.87 4.02
CA GLN A 7 -20.71 9.98 3.51
C GLN A 7 -20.54 8.88 4.55
N SER A 8 -20.93 7.67 4.16
CA SER A 8 -20.68 6.50 4.98
C SER A 8 -19.17 6.33 5.05
N ASN A 9 -18.57 6.65 6.18
CA ASN A 9 -17.26 6.13 6.57
C ASN A 9 -17.42 4.62 6.76
N GLN A 10 -17.54 3.89 5.65
CA GLN A 10 -17.27 2.46 5.64
C GLN A 10 -15.76 2.37 5.75
N HIS A 11 -15.25 1.94 6.92
CA HIS A 11 -13.89 1.43 7.02
C HIS A 11 -13.79 0.21 6.09
N THR A 12 -13.52 0.44 4.81
CA THR A 12 -13.17 -0.62 3.89
C THR A 12 -11.77 -1.07 4.25
N LEU A 13 -11.63 -2.36 4.57
CA LEU A 13 -10.32 -2.98 4.85
C LEU A 13 -9.34 -2.80 3.68
N HIS A 14 -9.85 -2.62 2.46
CA HIS A 14 -9.07 -2.41 1.25
C HIS A 14 -9.10 -0.96 0.82
N SER A 15 -7.91 -0.42 0.54
CA SER A 15 -7.70 0.88 -0.08
C SER A 15 -7.45 0.70 -1.58
N PRO A 16 -7.67 1.72 -2.43
CA PRO A 16 -7.18 1.74 -3.80
C PRO A 16 -5.71 1.30 -3.87
N LEU A 17 -5.37 0.45 -4.85
CA LEU A 17 -4.00 -0.10 -4.92
C LEU A 17 -2.94 1.01 -5.05
N ALA A 18 -3.27 2.11 -5.73
CA ALA A 18 -2.39 3.26 -5.84
C ALA A 18 -2.02 3.85 -4.47
N GLU A 19 -3.01 4.01 -3.57
CA GLU A 19 -2.79 4.50 -2.20
C GLU A 19 -1.95 3.50 -1.37
N VAL A 20 -2.16 2.20 -1.57
CA VAL A 20 -1.34 1.17 -0.90
C VAL A 20 0.12 1.26 -1.34
N VAL A 21 0.37 1.47 -2.63
CA VAL A 21 1.75 1.63 -3.14
C VAL A 21 2.37 2.92 -2.60
N GLU A 22 1.63 4.03 -2.61
CA GLU A 22 2.09 5.32 -2.09
C GLU A 22 2.55 5.21 -0.62
N GLN A 23 1.74 4.58 0.24
CA GLN A 23 2.09 4.34 1.65
C GLN A 23 3.36 3.49 1.84
N LEU A 24 3.71 2.65 0.85
CA LEU A 24 4.92 1.82 0.86
C LEU A 24 6.11 2.50 0.17
N THR A 25 5.95 3.73 -0.33
CA THR A 25 6.99 4.47 -1.05
C THR A 25 7.26 5.86 -0.48
N ASP A 26 6.38 6.37 0.38
CA ASP A 26 6.49 7.68 1.03
C ASP A 26 7.48 7.64 2.21
N TRP A 27 8.78 7.61 1.88
CA TRP A 27 9.89 7.57 2.83
C TRP A 27 10.69 8.89 2.78
N ASP A 28 10.05 10.01 3.16
CA ASP A 28 10.65 11.35 3.02
C ASP A 28 11.70 11.71 4.09
N GLU A 29 12.01 10.81 5.04
CA GLU A 29 12.81 11.18 6.21
C GLU A 29 14.32 10.90 6.03
N ILE A 30 15.09 11.95 5.72
CA ILE A 30 16.55 11.94 5.88
C ILE A 30 16.86 11.95 7.38
N LEU A 31 17.29 10.81 7.92
CA LEU A 31 17.69 10.72 9.31
C LEU A 31 19.03 11.44 9.50
N THR A 32 19.02 12.52 10.28
CA THR A 32 20.21 13.32 10.58
C THR A 32 20.59 13.20 12.05
N ASP A 33 21.83 12.81 12.33
CA ASP A 33 22.39 12.83 13.68
C ASP A 33 22.80 14.26 14.05
N SER A 34 22.12 14.83 15.04
CA SER A 34 22.36 16.20 15.51
C SER A 34 23.70 16.40 16.23
N GLN A 35 24.36 15.33 16.70
CA GLN A 35 25.66 15.41 17.38
C GLN A 35 26.83 15.34 16.41
N THR A 36 26.73 14.51 15.36
CA THR A 36 27.81 14.28 14.40
C THR A 36 27.62 15.01 13.07
N GLY A 37 26.39 15.46 12.77
CA GLY A 37 26.03 16.02 11.47
C GLY A 37 25.91 14.97 10.36
N SER A 38 25.94 13.68 10.70
CA SER A 38 25.86 12.59 9.73
C SER A 38 24.43 12.41 9.23
N THR A 39 24.27 12.19 7.93
CA THR A 39 22.97 11.93 7.29
C THR A 39 22.88 10.49 6.78
N MET A 40 21.77 9.82 7.04
CA MET A 40 21.44 8.50 6.48
C MET A 40 20.29 8.66 5.48
N HIS A 41 20.43 8.02 4.33
CA HIS A 41 19.38 7.90 3.32
C HIS A 41 19.24 6.45 2.89
N ILE A 42 18.04 6.07 2.44
CA ILE A 42 17.80 4.77 1.82
C ILE A 42 18.15 4.89 0.34
N GLU A 43 19.20 4.20 -0.08
CA GLU A 43 19.61 4.16 -1.50
C GLU A 43 18.72 3.22 -2.33
N ALA A 44 18.33 2.09 -1.74
CA ALA A 44 17.47 1.12 -2.38
C ALA A 44 16.63 0.34 -1.35
N MET A 45 15.42 -0.05 -1.75
CA MET A 45 14.54 -0.90 -0.97
C MET A 45 13.97 -2.01 -1.85
N LYS A 46 13.95 -3.22 -1.32
CA LYS A 46 13.23 -4.35 -1.91
C LYS A 46 12.21 -4.88 -0.92
N LEU A 47 10.94 -4.73 -1.25
CA LEU A 47 9.82 -5.21 -0.48
C LEU A 47 9.17 -6.40 -1.18
N GLU A 48 8.95 -7.48 -0.42
CA GLU A 48 8.23 -8.64 -0.88
C GLU A 48 7.22 -9.06 0.18
N MET A 49 5.94 -8.84 -0.09
CA MET A 49 4.88 -9.09 0.89
C MET A 49 3.65 -9.75 0.27
N PRO A 50 2.94 -10.60 1.03
CA PRO A 50 1.60 -11.02 0.65
C PRO A 50 0.64 -9.82 0.65
N LEU A 51 -0.27 -9.80 -0.31
CA LEU A 51 -1.28 -8.76 -0.50
C LEU A 51 -2.64 -9.40 -0.79
N GLU A 52 -3.68 -8.90 -0.13
CA GLU A 52 -5.06 -9.25 -0.43
C GLU A 52 -5.58 -8.28 -1.49
N LEU A 53 -5.83 -8.78 -2.71
CA LEU A 53 -6.32 -7.99 -3.84
C LEU A 53 -7.81 -8.21 -4.05
N ARG A 54 -8.54 -7.10 -4.26
CA ARG A 54 -9.96 -7.11 -4.57
C ARG A 54 -10.24 -6.29 -5.81
N ILE A 55 -10.88 -6.92 -6.79
CA ILE A 55 -11.38 -6.27 -8.01
C ILE A 55 -12.85 -5.91 -7.77
N GLN A 56 -13.23 -4.67 -8.07
CA GLN A 56 -14.62 -4.22 -8.06
C GLN A 56 -14.98 -3.69 -9.44
N ALA A 57 -16.16 -4.08 -9.93
CA ALA A 57 -16.72 -3.56 -11.17
C ALA A 57 -17.86 -2.59 -10.84
N ASP A 58 -17.88 -1.43 -11.49
CA ASP A 58 -19.00 -0.49 -11.38
C ASP A 58 -20.13 -0.82 -12.37
N ALA A 59 -21.26 -0.10 -12.27
CA ALA A 59 -22.42 -0.30 -13.13
C ALA A 59 -22.18 0.05 -14.62
N THR A 60 -21.09 0.76 -14.93
CA THR A 60 -20.67 1.12 -16.28
C THR A 60 -19.63 0.14 -16.85
N GLY A 61 -19.16 -0.81 -16.05
CA GLY A 61 -18.16 -1.80 -16.42
C GLY A 61 -16.72 -1.39 -16.17
N ASN A 62 -16.45 -0.24 -15.51
CA ASN A 62 -15.08 0.08 -15.10
C ASN A 62 -14.66 -0.80 -13.95
N LEU A 63 -13.37 -1.16 -13.95
CA LEU A 63 -12.77 -1.99 -12.91
C LEU A 63 -11.89 -1.11 -12.01
N SER A 64 -12.06 -1.24 -10.70
CA SER A 64 -11.14 -0.69 -9.71
C SER A 64 -10.41 -1.80 -8.97
N LEU A 65 -9.13 -1.60 -8.71
CA LEU A 65 -8.28 -2.53 -7.98
C LEU A 65 -7.96 -1.97 -6.61
N ASN A 66 -8.29 -2.74 -5.57
CA ASN A 66 -8.05 -2.38 -4.18
C ASN A 66 -7.15 -3.43 -3.53
N GLY A 67 -6.31 -3.02 -2.58
CA GLY A 67 -5.36 -3.85 -1.86
C GLY A 67 -5.43 -3.65 -0.34
N SER A 68 -5.01 -4.65 0.42
CA SER A 68 -4.74 -4.52 1.85
C SER A 68 -3.70 -5.52 2.31
N ALA A 69 -3.14 -5.26 3.50
CA ALA A 69 -2.43 -6.29 4.24
C ALA A 69 -3.35 -7.52 4.44
N PRO A 70 -2.81 -8.75 4.42
CA PRO A 70 -3.60 -9.94 4.69
C PRO A 70 -4.25 -9.86 6.07
N THR A 71 -5.56 -10.05 6.12
CA THR A 71 -6.33 -9.97 7.38
C THR A 71 -6.42 -11.31 8.11
N GLN A 72 -6.05 -12.39 7.42
CA GLN A 72 -6.18 -13.76 7.91
C GLN A 72 -4.79 -14.38 8.14
N THR A 73 -4.47 -14.65 9.40
CA THR A 73 -3.36 -15.52 9.80
C THR A 73 -3.99 -16.82 10.29
N ILE A 74 -4.05 -17.86 9.46
CA ILE A 74 -4.76 -19.10 9.85
C ILE A 74 -3.95 -20.34 9.50
N GLU A 75 -3.76 -21.22 10.48
CA GLU A 75 -3.42 -22.64 10.27
C GLU A 75 -4.63 -23.32 9.60
N THR A 76 -4.74 -23.17 8.29
CA THR A 76 -5.76 -23.83 7.49
C THR A 76 -5.13 -24.97 6.70
N THR A 77 -5.91 -26.03 6.46
CA THR A 77 -5.49 -27.16 5.62
C THR A 77 -5.32 -26.78 4.14
N ILE A 78 -5.78 -25.59 3.75
CA ILE A 78 -5.70 -25.04 2.40
C ILE A 78 -5.13 -23.63 2.51
N MET A 79 -3.96 -23.40 1.91
CA MET A 79 -3.37 -22.05 1.84
C MET A 79 -4.32 -21.10 1.09
N PRO A 80 -4.76 -19.98 1.70
CA PRO A 80 -5.43 -18.93 0.95
C PRO A 80 -4.48 -18.43 -0.14
N VAL A 81 -4.97 -18.27 -1.38
CA VAL A 81 -4.16 -17.70 -2.46
C VAL A 81 -4.01 -16.21 -2.19
N PHE A 82 -2.91 -15.84 -1.55
CA PHE A 82 -2.48 -14.45 -1.43
C PHE A 82 -1.75 -14.05 -2.71
N HIS A 83 -2.09 -12.88 -3.25
CA HIS A 83 -1.27 -12.27 -4.28
C HIS A 83 0.04 -11.82 -3.62
N ARG A 84 1.12 -11.71 -4.39
CA ARG A 84 2.43 -11.34 -3.85
C ARG A 84 2.90 -10.07 -4.54
N LEU A 85 3.03 -9.00 -3.76
CA LEU A 85 3.61 -7.76 -4.23
C LEU A 85 5.13 -7.84 -4.11
N LYS A 86 5.82 -7.53 -5.22
CA LYS A 86 7.26 -7.30 -5.24
C LYS A 86 7.47 -5.86 -5.68
N LEU A 87 8.08 -5.06 -4.82
CA LEU A 87 8.37 -3.65 -5.07
C LEU A 87 9.88 -3.45 -4.92
N GLY A 88 10.50 -2.87 -5.94
CA GLY A 88 11.87 -2.38 -5.91
C GLY A 88 11.84 -0.87 -6.05
N VAL A 89 12.49 -0.18 -5.12
CA VAL A 89 12.68 1.27 -5.14
C VAL A 89 14.17 1.53 -5.12
N GLU A 90 14.63 2.37 -6.03
CA GLU A 90 16.03 2.77 -6.14
C GLU A 90 16.07 4.29 -6.35
N VAL A 91 17.02 4.97 -5.71
CA VAL A 91 17.25 6.39 -5.92
C VAL A 91 17.94 6.57 -7.28
N ASP A 92 17.31 7.33 -8.17
CA ASP A 92 17.92 7.75 -9.43
C ASP A 92 18.74 9.03 -9.19
N TYR A 93 20.06 8.91 -9.31
CA TYR A 93 20.97 10.04 -9.12
C TYR A 93 21.16 10.90 -10.37
N GLY A 94 20.66 10.46 -11.54
CA GLY A 94 20.77 11.17 -12.82
C GLY A 94 22.21 11.52 -13.21
N ASP A 95 22.83 10.71 -14.08
CA ASP A 95 24.10 11.06 -14.75
C ASP A 95 23.95 12.22 -15.76
#